data_AF-A0A7X7XYC4-F1
#
_entry.id   AF-A0A7X7XYC4-F1
#
_cell.length_a   1.000
_cell.length_b   1.000
_cell.length_c   1.000
_cell.angle_alpha   90.00
_cell.angle_beta   90.00
_cell.angle_gamma   90.00
#
_symmetry.space_group_name_H-M   'P 1'
#
loop_
_entity.id
_entity.type
_entity.pdbx_description
1 polymer ?
#
loop_
_entity_poly.entity_id
_entity_poly.type
_entity_poly.pdbx_seq_one_letter_code
_entity_poly.pdbx_strand_id
1 'polypeptide(L)'
;MVQNKNKKYEIDILRNPTSVKLLAQQIKAACDAYISREMKEKDFRELILHYATYHGKKLFCASGSLNPTVINRIGKKRCELVELMLKDFQLSIF
;
A
#
# COMPACT_ATOMS: atom_id res chain seq x y z
N MET A 1 -38.36 3.62 -3.87
CA MET A 1 -37.29 4.32 -4.61
C MET A 1 -36.04 3.46 -4.57
N VAL A 2 -35.72 2.76 -5.65
CA VAL A 2 -34.55 1.87 -5.73
C VAL A 2 -33.31 2.76 -5.86
N GLN A 3 -32.47 2.79 -4.83
CA GLN A 3 -31.16 3.44 -4.92
C GLN A 3 -30.26 2.53 -5.75
N ASN A 4 -30.21 2.80 -7.06
CA ASN A 4 -29.27 2.18 -7.96
C ASN A 4 -27.86 2.74 -7.67
N LYS A 5 -27.21 2.22 -6.62
CA LYS A 5 -25.82 2.57 -6.26
C LYS A 5 -24.85 1.77 -7.12
N ASN A 6 -24.84 2.02 -8.42
CA ASN A 6 -23.72 1.64 -9.26
C ASN A 6 -22.60 2.69 -9.07
N LYS A 7 -22.12 2.84 -7.82
CA LYS A 7 -20.86 3.57 -7.57
C LYS A 7 -19.76 2.60 -7.94
N LYS A 8 -19.24 2.74 -9.16
CA LYS A 8 -17.93 2.23 -9.54
C LYS A 8 -16.96 2.90 -8.58
N TYR A 9 -16.56 2.21 -7.52
CA TYR A 9 -15.65 2.76 -6.52
C TYR A 9 -14.31 2.97 -7.21
N GLU A 10 -14.05 4.19 -7.68
CA GLU A 10 -12.67 4.60 -7.88
C GLU A 10 -11.98 4.38 -6.53
N ILE A 11 -10.92 3.58 -6.56
CA ILE A 11 -10.17 3.19 -5.38
C ILE A 11 -9.54 4.47 -4.84
N ASP A 12 -10.17 5.06 -3.82
CA ASP A 12 -9.77 6.35 -3.21
C ASP A 12 -8.48 6.15 -2.40
N ILE A 13 -7.36 6.08 -3.13
CA ILE A 13 -6.03 5.93 -2.56
C ILE A 13 -5.39 7.31 -2.40
N LEU A 14 -5.12 7.66 -1.14
CA LEU A 14 -4.37 8.85 -0.81
C LEU A 14 -2.87 8.59 -0.99
N ARG A 15 -2.25 9.27 -1.96
CA ARG A 15 -0.81 9.14 -2.26
C ARG A 15 0.12 9.67 -1.15
N ASN A 16 -0.36 10.60 -0.33
CA ASN A 16 0.42 11.24 0.74
C ASN A 16 -0.21 11.05 2.13
N PRO A 17 -0.20 9.84 2.72
CA PRO A 17 -0.76 9.59 4.02
C PRO A 17 0.01 10.29 5.15
N THR A 18 -0.73 10.94 6.05
CA THR A 18 -0.16 11.73 7.16
C THR A 18 0.39 10.85 8.29
N SER A 19 -0.17 9.66 8.52
CA SER A 19 0.22 8.76 9.60
C SER A 19 0.52 7.34 9.13
N VAL A 20 1.28 6.57 9.94
CA VAL A 20 1.56 5.14 9.70
C VAL A 20 0.26 4.32 9.61
N LYS A 21 -0.73 4.64 10.44
CA LYS A 21 -2.03 3.96 10.46
C LYS A 21 -2.80 4.18 9.16
N LEU A 22 -2.77 5.42 8.64
CA LEU A 22 -3.42 5.76 7.38
C LEU A 22 -2.68 5.13 6.21
N LEU A 23 -1.34 5.18 6.19
CA LEU A 23 -0.51 4.49 5.19
C LEU A 23 -0.85 2.99 5.11
N ALA A 24 -0.93 2.32 6.26
CA ALA A 24 -1.30 0.91 6.30
C ALA A 24 -2.70 0.63 5.74
N GLN A 25 -3.67 1.53 5.97
CA GLN A 25 -5.01 1.42 5.38
C GLN A 25 -4.97 1.58 3.85
N GLN A 26 -4.21 2.55 3.34
CA GLN A 26 -4.04 2.75 1.89
C GLN A 26 -3.37 1.55 1.23
N ILE A 27 -2.32 1.00 1.83
CA ILE A 27 -1.65 -0.21 1.34
C ILE A 27 -2.61 -1.41 1.34
N LYS A 28 -3.40 -1.58 2.41
CA LYS A 28 -4.41 -2.65 2.47
C LYS A 28 -5.41 -2.52 1.32
N ALA A 29 -5.96 -1.32 1.10
CA ALA A 29 -6.91 -1.05 0.04
C ALA A 29 -6.30 -1.30 -1.35
N ALA A 30 -5.06 -0.87 -1.57
CA ALA A 30 -4.32 -1.11 -2.80
C ALA A 30 -4.09 -2.61 -3.07
N CYS A 31 -3.69 -3.35 -2.04
CA CYS A 31 -3.56 -4.81 -2.15
C CYS A 31 -4.90 -5.48 -2.46
N ASP A 32 -5.99 -5.08 -1.79
CA ASP A 32 -7.31 -5.63 -2.03
C ASP A 32 -7.78 -5.37 -3.46
N ALA A 33 -7.57 -4.15 -3.96
CA ALA A 33 -7.84 -3.77 -5.34
C ALA A 33 -6.99 -4.51 -6.38
N TYR A 34 -5.72 -4.77 -6.07
CA TYR A 34 -4.87 -5.58 -6.94
C TYR A 34 -5.35 -7.04 -6.99
N ILE A 35 -5.68 -7.61 -5.82
CA ILE A 35 -6.18 -8.98 -5.70
C ILE A 35 -7.54 -9.14 -6.41
N SER A 36 -8.43 -8.13 -6.31
CA SER A 36 -9.71 -8.08 -7.03
C SER A 36 -9.58 -7.78 -8.52
N ARG A 37 -8.36 -7.52 -9.01
CA ARG A 37 -8.03 -7.13 -10.41
C ARG A 37 -8.65 -5.80 -10.84
N GLU A 38 -8.99 -4.94 -9.88
CA GLU A 38 -9.48 -3.57 -10.12
C GLU A 38 -8.31 -2.58 -10.30
N MET A 39 -7.10 -2.97 -9.88
CA MET A 39 -5.86 -2.23 -10.05
C MET A 39 -4.84 -3.03 -10.87
N LYS A 40 -4.18 -2.38 -11.84
CA LYS A 40 -3.13 -3.02 -12.63
C LYS A 40 -1.85 -3.17 -11.80
N GLU A 41 -1.06 -4.21 -12.12
CA GLU A 41 0.22 -4.47 -11.44
C GLU A 41 1.17 -3.28 -11.49
N LYS A 42 1.26 -2.59 -12.63
CA LYS A 42 2.12 -1.41 -12.79
C LYS A 42 1.72 -0.28 -11.83
N ASP A 43 0.42 0.03 -11.76
CA ASP A 43 -0.09 1.11 -10.91
C ASP A 43 0.08 0.77 -9.42
N PHE A 44 -0.16 -0.50 -9.07
CA PHE A 44 0.08 -1.01 -7.73
C PHE A 44 1.56 -0.90 -7.34
N ARG A 45 2.46 -1.38 -8.20
CA ARG A 45 3.91 -1.31 -7.95
C ARG A 45 4.38 0.14 -7.83
N GLU A 46 3.95 1.03 -8.72
CA GLU A 46 4.30 2.45 -8.66
C GLU A 46 3.88 3.09 -7.34
N LEU A 47 2.67 2.76 -6.86
CA LEU A 47 2.18 3.25 -5.58
C LEU A 47 3.01 2.76 -4.39
N ILE A 48 3.34 1.47 -4.36
CA ILE A 48 4.15 0.89 -3.29
C ILE A 48 5.55 1.50 -3.29
N LEU A 49 6.17 1.67 -4.46
CA LEU A 49 7.47 2.34 -4.60
C LEU A 49 7.39 3.81 -4.17
N HIS A 50 6.32 4.52 -4.53
CA HIS A 50 6.10 5.89 -4.06
C HIS A 50 6.08 5.98 -2.53
N TYR A 51 5.34 5.08 -1.87
CA TYR A 51 5.33 5.02 -0.40
C TYR A 51 6.69 4.68 0.19
N ALA A 52 7.46 3.80 -0.46
CA ALA A 52 8.80 3.45 0.00
C ALA A 52 9.77 4.64 -0.12
N THR A 53 9.72 5.38 -1.24
CA THR A 53 10.58 6.54 -1.50
C THR A 53 10.24 7.73 -0.59
N TYR A 54 8.96 8.13 -0.52
CA TYR A 54 8.57 9.39 0.15
C TYR A 54 8.10 9.19 1.59
N HIS A 55 7.69 7.96 1.94
CA HIS A 55 7.19 7.62 3.26
C HIS A 55 7.94 6.44 3.89
N GLY A 56 9.18 6.18 3.47
CA GLY A 56 10.01 5.09 3.99
C GLY A 56 10.09 5.05 5.51
N LYS A 57 10.17 6.21 6.18
CA LYS A 57 10.16 6.32 7.66
C LYS A 57 8.88 5.78 8.32
N LYS A 58 7.76 5.78 7.59
CA LYS A 58 6.47 5.24 8.04
C LYS A 58 6.30 3.78 7.61
N LEU A 59 6.80 3.42 6.42
CA LEU A 59 6.65 2.09 5.82
C LEU A 59 7.59 1.06 6.44
N PHE A 60 8.83 1.45 6.71
CA PHE A 60 9.89 0.58 7.24
C PHE A 60 10.20 0.90 8.70
N CYS A 61 10.73 -0.09 9.41
CA CYS A 61 11.40 0.12 10.70
C CYS A 61 12.93 0.22 10.51
N ALA A 62 13.65 0.48 11.59
CA ALA A 62 15.11 0.68 11.54
C ALA A 62 15.90 -0.50 10.97
N SER A 63 15.37 -1.74 11.06
CA SER A 63 15.99 -2.93 10.47
C SER A 63 15.78 -3.08 8.96
N GLY A 64 15.07 -2.14 8.32
CA GLY A 64 14.74 -2.21 6.89
C GLY A 64 13.54 -3.11 6.55
N SER A 65 12.97 -3.81 7.53
CA SER A 65 11.72 -4.56 7.36
C SER A 65 10.49 -3.65 7.49
N LEU A 66 9.31 -4.15 7.09
CA LEU A 66 8.07 -3.39 7.21
C LEU A 66 7.78 -3.02 8.68
N ASN A 67 7.21 -1.84 8.89
CA ASN A 67 6.83 -1.36 10.20
C ASN A 67 5.80 -2.33 10.85
N PRO A 68 5.98 -2.75 12.12
CA PRO A 68 5.05 -3.66 12.80
C PRO A 68 3.58 -3.20 12.76
N THR A 69 3.33 -1.89 12.80
CA THR A 69 1.97 -1.33 12.69
C THR A 69 1.37 -1.60 11.31
N VAL A 70 2.18 -1.51 10.26
CA VAL A 70 1.76 -1.82 8.89
C VAL A 70 1.48 -3.31 8.78
N ILE A 71 2.41 -4.16 9.23
CA ILE A 71 2.27 -5.63 9.20
C ILE A 71 0.97 -6.07 9.89
N ASN A 72 0.73 -5.60 11.12
CA ASN A 72 -0.45 -5.96 11.91
C ASN A 72 -1.77 -5.53 11.25
N ARG A 73 -1.77 -4.45 10.45
CA ARG A 73 -2.98 -3.91 9.82
C ARG A 73 -3.29 -4.53 8.47
N ILE A 74 -2.28 -4.82 7.65
CA ILE A 74 -2.48 -5.38 6.31
C ILE A 74 -2.54 -6.92 6.34
N GLY A 75 -1.88 -7.54 7.32
CA GLY A 75 -1.83 -8.99 7.51
C GLY A 75 -0.79 -9.67 6.61
N LYS A 76 -0.40 -10.89 7.00
CA LYS A 76 0.76 -11.62 6.43
C LYS A 76 0.71 -11.76 4.90
N LYS A 77 -0.42 -12.22 4.34
CA LYS A 77 -0.57 -12.41 2.88
C LYS A 77 -0.35 -11.12 2.07
N ARG A 78 -0.79 -9.98 2.59
CA ARG A 78 -0.59 -8.67 1.94
C ARG A 78 0.83 -8.15 2.13
N CYS A 79 1.49 -8.50 3.24
CA CYS A 79 2.89 -8.19 3.45
C CYS A 79 3.77 -8.85 2.38
N GLU A 80 3.58 -10.15 2.13
CA GLU A 80 4.30 -10.88 1.10
C GLU A 80 4.14 -10.25 -0.30
N LEU A 81 2.93 -9.78 -0.61
CA LEU A 81 2.66 -9.06 -1.86
C LEU A 81 3.38 -7.70 -1.92
N VAL A 82 3.39 -6.94 -0.82
CA VAL A 82 4.11 -5.65 -0.75
C VAL A 82 5.62 -5.86 -0.87
N GLU A 83 6.17 -6.86 -0.18
CA GLU A 83 7.58 -7.25 -0.27
C GLU A 83 7.96 -7.65 -1.71
N LEU A 84 7.07 -8.35 -2.42
CA LEU A 84 7.25 -8.68 -3.84
C LEU A 84 7.31 -7.41 -4.72
N MET A 85 6.45 -6.42 -4.48
CA MET A 85 6.48 -5.15 -5.24
C MET A 85 7.71 -4.30 -4.94
N LEU A 86 8.26 -4.45 -3.73
CA LEU A 86 9.50 -3.83 -3.27
C LEU A 86 10.75 -4.64 -3.67
N LYS A 87 10.59 -5.75 -4.40
CA LYS A 87 11.74 -6.49 -4.89
C LYS A 87 12.62 -5.57 -5.75
N ASP A 88 13.92 -5.61 -5.48
CA ASP A 88 14.97 -4.77 -6.09
C ASP A 88 14.88 -3.28 -5.71
N PHE A 89 14.00 -2.89 -4.78
CA PHE A 89 13.99 -1.55 -4.22
C PHE A 89 15.09 -1.42 -3.14
N GLN A 90 16.01 -0.48 -3.35
CA GLN A 90 16.98 -0.09 -2.35
C GLN A 90 16.57 1.25 -1.76
N LEU A 91 16.41 1.30 -0.44
CA LEU A 91 16.14 2.55 0.27
C LEU A 91 17.35 3.49 0.12
N SER A 92 17.14 4.67 -0.46
CA SER A 92 18.17 5.73 -0.48
C SER A 92 18.33 6.29 0.92
N ILE A 93 19.53 6.15 1.51
CA ILE A 93 19.85 6.60 2.87
C ILE A 93 20.51 8.01 2.83
N PHE A 94 20.25 8.79 1.79
CA PHE A 94 20.88 10.09 1.56
C PHE A 94 19.89 11.25 1.69
#